data_AF-A0A8C5XT08-F1
#
_entry.id   AF-A0A8C5XT08-F1
#
_cell.length_a   1.000
_cell.length_b   1.000
_cell.length_c   1.000
_cell.angle_alpha   90.00
_cell.angle_beta   90.00
_cell.angle_gamma   90.00
#
_symmetry.space_group_name_H-M   'P 1'
#
loop_
_entity.id
_entity.type
_entity.pdbx_description
1 polymer ?
#
loop_
_entity_poly.entity_id
_entity_poly.type
_entity_poly.pdbx_seq_one_letter_code
_entity_poly.pdbx_strand_id
1 'polypeptide(L)'
;VAAVTHYLYLCQFSWMLIQSVNFWYVLVMNDEHTERRYLLFFLLSWGLPAFVVILLIVILRGIYHQSMPQIYGLIHGDLCFIPNIYAALFTAVKPQWKAYDDVFRGRTNAAEIPLILYLFALISMTWLWGGLHMAYRHFWMLVLFVIFNSLQVLVSASVIMNLAKAARREAP
;
A
#
# COMPACT_ATOMS: atom_id res chain seq x y z
N VAL A 1 -14.98 12.46 11.09
CA VAL A 1 -15.02 11.14 10.40
C VAL A 1 -14.16 11.16 9.14
N ALA A 2 -14.44 12.01 8.15
CA ALA A 2 -13.67 12.05 6.88
C ALA A 2 -12.14 12.22 7.04
N ALA A 3 -11.67 13.09 7.93
CA ALA A 3 -10.23 13.24 8.21
C ALA A 3 -9.58 11.95 8.75
N VAL A 4 -10.32 11.20 9.58
CA VAL A 4 -9.86 9.91 10.12
C VAL A 4 -9.83 8.87 9.00
N THR A 5 -10.85 8.83 8.14
CA THR A 5 -10.86 7.95 6.96
C THR A 5 -9.68 8.26 6.02
N HIS A 6 -9.39 9.53 5.76
CA HIS A 6 -8.24 9.96 4.96
C HIS A 6 -6.91 9.51 5.60
N TYR A 7 -6.76 9.71 6.91
CA TYR A 7 -5.59 9.21 7.65
C TYR A 7 -5.44 7.69 7.53
N LEU A 8 -6.51 6.92 7.74
CA LEU A 8 -6.47 5.46 7.67
C LEU A 8 -6.13 4.95 6.26
N TYR A 9 -6.64 5.61 5.20
CA TYR A 9 -6.24 5.28 3.83
C TYR A 9 -4.76 5.56 3.57
N LEU A 10 -4.23 6.70 4.03
CA LEU A 10 -2.80 7.00 3.91
C LEU A 10 -1.95 6.00 4.71
N CYS A 11 -2.39 5.59 5.90
CA CYS A 11 -1.76 4.50 6.65
C CYS A 11 -1.74 3.20 5.86
N GLN A 12 -2.83 2.82 5.18
CA GLN A 12 -2.86 1.64 4.33
C GLN A 12 -1.75 1.71 3.26
N PHE A 13 -1.62 2.84 2.56
CA PHE A 13 -0.56 3.03 1.57
C PHE A 13 0.85 2.97 2.16
N SER A 14 1.08 3.66 3.27
CA SER A 14 2.39 3.67 3.93
C SER A 14 2.79 2.27 4.40
N TRP A 15 1.85 1.50 4.95
CA TRP A 15 2.07 0.10 5.32
C TRP A 15 2.37 -0.78 4.10
N MET A 16 1.66 -0.59 2.98
CA MET A 16 1.93 -1.33 1.74
C MET A 16 3.34 -1.04 1.19
N LEU A 17 3.77 0.23 1.23
CA LEU A 17 5.11 0.63 0.79
C LEU A 17 6.19 0.03 1.69
N ILE A 18 6.02 0.10 3.01
CA ILE A 18 6.97 -0.44 3.98
C ILE A 18 7.09 -1.95 3.86
N GLN A 19 5.98 -2.66 3.61
CA GLN A 19 6.03 -4.10 3.33
C GLN A 19 6.79 -4.41 2.04
N SER A 20 6.59 -3.63 0.97
CA SER A 20 7.37 -3.78 -0.27
C SER A 20 8.88 -3.58 -0.04
N VAL A 21 9.26 -2.56 0.73
CA VAL A 21 10.65 -2.29 1.12
C VAL A 21 11.22 -3.43 1.97
N ASN A 22 10.44 -3.95 2.92
CA ASN A 22 10.85 -5.09 3.74
C ASN A 22 11.09 -6.33 2.87
N PHE A 23 10.19 -6.63 1.93
CA PHE A 23 10.37 -7.73 0.97
C PHE A 23 11.63 -7.55 0.13
N TRP A 24 11.95 -6.33 -0.30
CA TRP A 24 13.20 -6.06 -1.00
C TRP A 24 14.43 -6.34 -0.13
N TYR A 25 14.44 -5.90 1.13
CA TYR A 25 15.57 -6.18 2.02
C TYR A 25 15.77 -7.68 2.26
N VAL A 26 14.68 -8.41 2.48
CA VAL A 26 14.74 -9.87 2.70
C VAL A 26 15.17 -10.60 1.43
N LEU A 27 14.54 -10.32 0.28
CA LEU A 27 14.76 -11.09 -0.96
C LEU A 27 15.99 -10.66 -1.76
N VAL A 28 16.30 -9.35 -1.80
CA VAL A 28 17.37 -8.79 -2.65
C VAL A 28 18.63 -8.54 -1.83
N MET A 29 18.49 -7.97 -0.63
CA MET A 29 19.64 -7.65 0.22
C MET A 29 20.06 -8.84 1.11
N ASN A 30 19.25 -9.91 1.16
CA ASN A 30 19.44 -11.06 2.03
C ASN A 30 19.66 -10.67 3.50
N ASP A 31 19.01 -9.59 3.94
CA ASP A 31 19.12 -9.04 5.29
C ASP A 31 17.93 -9.54 6.12
N GLU A 32 18.12 -10.66 6.82
CA GLU A 32 17.10 -11.25 7.69
C GLU A 32 16.88 -10.48 9.01
N HIS A 33 17.71 -9.48 9.33
CA HIS A 33 17.66 -8.77 10.62
C HIS A 33 16.60 -7.65 10.64
N THR A 34 15.36 -7.96 10.29
CA THR A 34 14.24 -6.99 10.29
C THR A 34 13.99 -6.36 11.66
N GLU A 35 14.30 -7.08 12.74
CA GLU A 35 14.19 -6.64 14.15
C GLU A 35 14.84 -5.28 14.42
N ARG A 36 15.99 -4.98 13.78
CA ARG A 36 16.72 -3.72 14.02
C ARG A 36 16.01 -2.49 13.46
N ARG A 37 15.15 -2.66 12.45
CA ARG A 37 14.49 -1.55 11.74
C ARG A 37 12.98 -1.50 11.96
N TYR A 38 12.44 -2.45 12.72
CA TYR A 38 11.00 -2.54 12.98
C TYR A 38 10.42 -1.25 13.58
N LEU A 39 11.10 -0.62 14.56
CA LEU A 39 10.65 0.65 15.14
C LEU A 39 10.60 1.78 14.12
N LEU A 40 11.60 1.86 13.23
CA LEU A 40 11.63 2.85 12.16
C LEU A 40 10.48 2.62 11.17
N PHE A 41 10.25 1.38 10.75
CA PHE A 41 9.14 1.01 9.87
C PHE A 41 7.77 1.32 10.50
N PHE A 42 7.62 1.07 11.79
CA PHE A 42 6.40 1.37 12.52
C PHE A 42 6.17 2.89 12.61
N LEU A 43 7.18 3.66 13.03
CA LEU A 43 7.10 5.11 13.13
C LEU A 43 6.84 5.76 11.77
N LEU A 44 7.49 5.28 10.70
CA LEU A 44 7.25 5.81 9.36
C LEU A 44 5.82 5.51 8.89
N SER A 45 5.32 4.30 9.13
CA SER A 45 4.00 3.87 8.63
C SER A 45 2.82 4.60 9.30
N TRP A 46 2.93 4.93 10.59
CA TRP A 46 1.87 5.65 11.30
C TRP A 46 2.12 7.16 11.38
N GLY A 47 3.37 7.56 11.55
CA GLY A 47 3.78 8.94 11.79
C GLY A 47 3.78 9.79 10.52
N LEU A 48 4.25 9.26 9.38
CA LEU A 48 4.25 10.01 8.12
C LEU A 48 2.82 10.37 7.67
N PRO A 49 1.84 9.44 7.64
CA PRO A 49 0.45 9.80 7.36
C PRO A 49 -0.14 10.82 8.34
N ALA A 50 0.18 10.71 9.64
CA ALA A 50 -0.33 11.61 10.66
C ALA A 50 0.19 13.03 10.41
N PHE A 51 1.50 13.15 10.16
CA PHE A 51 2.14 14.40 9.81
C PHE A 51 1.53 15.03 8.55
N VAL A 52 1.35 14.25 7.48
CA VAL A 52 0.78 14.73 6.21
C VAL A 52 -0.65 15.26 6.41
N VAL A 53 -1.51 14.52 7.13
CA VAL A 53 -2.90 14.95 7.38
C VAL A 53 -2.96 16.20 8.26
N ILE A 54 -2.16 16.27 9.32
CA ILE A 54 -2.10 17.44 10.21
C ILE A 54 -1.62 18.67 9.42
N LEU A 55 -0.54 18.53 8.66
CA LEU A 55 0.01 19.61 7.84
C LEU A 55 -1.04 20.10 6.83
N LEU A 56 -1.73 19.18 6.14
CA LEU A 56 -2.78 19.52 5.19
C LEU A 56 -3.92 20.32 5.84
N ILE A 57 -4.39 19.87 7.01
CA ILE A 57 -5.46 20.56 7.75
C ILE A 57 -4.99 21.95 8.22
N VAL A 58 -3.76 22.06 8.72
CA VAL A 58 -3.18 23.33 9.16
C VAL A 58 -3.07 24.32 8.01
N ILE A 59 -2.61 23.88 6.84
CA ILE A 59 -2.53 24.73 5.64
C ILE A 59 -3.92 25.19 5.20
N LEU A 60 -4.86 24.25 5.03
CA LEU A 60 -6.20 24.57 4.52
C LEU A 60 -7.01 25.45 5.47
N ARG A 61 -6.85 25.26 6.79
CA ARG A 61 -7.58 26.05 7.79
C ARG A 61 -6.87 27.34 8.15
N GLY A 62 -5.54 27.32 8.25
CA GLY A 62 -4.72 28.44 8.70
C GLY A 62 -4.44 29.46 7.60
N ILE A 63 -4.14 29.01 6.38
CA ILE A 63 -3.79 29.90 5.26
C ILE A 63 -5.04 30.23 4.43
N TYR A 64 -5.84 29.21 4.11
CA TYR A 64 -6.97 29.36 3.20
C TYR A 64 -8.32 29.60 3.90
N HIS A 65 -8.33 29.65 5.24
CA HIS A 65 -9.52 29.87 6.09
C HIS A 65 -10.72 28.97 5.74
N GLN A 66 -10.48 27.79 5.17
CA GLN A 66 -11.54 26.87 4.75
C GLN A 66 -12.20 26.23 5.99
N SER A 67 -13.54 26.14 5.98
CA SER A 67 -14.28 25.45 7.03
C SER A 67 -14.17 23.93 6.88
N MET A 68 -14.28 23.16 7.97
CA MET A 68 -14.20 21.68 7.95
C MET A 68 -15.15 21.02 6.93
N PRO A 69 -16.40 21.50 6.73
CA PRO A 69 -17.29 21.00 5.68
C PRO A 69 -16.86 21.39 4.26
N GLN A 70 -16.00 22.38 4.05
CA GLN A 70 -15.44 22.68 2.72
C GLN A 70 -14.19 21.84 2.42
N ILE A 71 -13.41 21.51 3.46
CA ILE A 71 -12.22 20.67 3.34
C ILE A 71 -12.61 19.21 3.06
N TYR A 72 -13.66 18.72 3.73
CA TYR A 72 -14.06 17.31 3.68
C TYR A 72 -15.52 17.08 3.30
N GLY A 73 -16.32 18.13 3.12
CA GLY A 73 -17.69 17.97 2.66
C GLY A 73 -17.77 17.86 1.15
N LEU A 74 -18.91 17.36 0.70
CA LEU A 74 -19.24 17.16 -0.70
C LEU A 74 -19.43 18.51 -1.39
N ILE A 75 -18.36 19.07 -1.92
CA ILE A 75 -18.48 20.12 -2.93
C ILE A 75 -18.74 19.38 -4.25
N HIS A 76 -20.02 19.32 -4.65
CA HIS A 76 -20.54 18.76 -5.92
C HIS A 76 -20.70 17.23 -6.03
N GLY A 77 -20.76 16.48 -4.93
CA GLY A 77 -21.03 15.03 -5.02
C GLY A 77 -19.81 14.14 -5.28
N ASP A 78 -18.61 14.72 -5.40
CA ASP A 78 -17.37 14.00 -5.67
C ASP A 78 -16.30 14.31 -4.60
N LEU A 79 -15.54 13.28 -4.18
CA LEU A 79 -14.29 13.42 -3.45
C LEU A 79 -13.21 13.94 -4.42
N CYS A 80 -13.01 15.25 -4.46
CA CYS A 80 -11.96 15.87 -5.26
C CYS A 80 -10.70 16.10 -4.42
N PHE A 81 -9.63 15.36 -4.71
CA PHE A 81 -8.25 15.79 -4.46
C PHE A 81 -7.41 15.58 -5.73
N ILE A 82 -6.82 16.68 -6.19
CA ILE A 82 -6.02 16.94 -7.41
C ILE A 82 -4.51 16.99 -7.00
N PRO A 83 -3.44 17.01 -7.84
CA PRO A 83 -3.21 16.64 -9.25
C PRO A 83 -2.08 15.59 -9.46
N ASN A 84 -2.09 15.00 -10.65
CA ASN A 84 -0.93 14.74 -11.55
C ASN A 84 0.50 14.98 -11.00
N ILE A 85 1.20 13.91 -10.58
CA ILE A 85 2.69 13.81 -10.70
C ILE A 85 3.26 12.38 -10.61
N TYR A 86 2.50 11.38 -10.15
CA TYR A 86 3.07 10.03 -9.88
C TYR A 86 3.01 9.03 -11.05
N ALA A 87 2.81 9.50 -12.28
CA ALA A 87 2.93 8.66 -13.48
C ALA A 87 4.39 8.25 -13.83
N ALA A 88 5.38 8.63 -13.01
CA ALA A 88 6.80 8.49 -13.35
C ALA A 88 7.52 7.26 -12.74
N LEU A 89 6.86 6.39 -11.97
CA LEU A 89 7.53 5.27 -11.30
C LEU A 89 7.15 3.89 -11.86
N PHE A 90 7.10 3.73 -13.19
CA PHE A 90 6.88 2.41 -13.81
C PHE A 90 7.99 1.98 -14.80
N THR A 91 9.07 2.74 -14.95
CA THR A 91 10.11 2.43 -15.95
C THR A 91 11.40 1.79 -15.40
N ALA A 92 11.52 1.55 -14.09
CA ALA A 92 12.78 1.12 -13.49
C ALA A 92 12.97 -0.39 -13.28
N VAL A 93 12.04 -1.27 -13.70
CA VAL A 93 12.09 -2.72 -13.33
C VAL A 93 12.43 -3.65 -14.50
N LYS A 94 13.39 -3.28 -15.36
CA LYS A 94 13.85 -4.18 -16.44
C LYS A 94 15.29 -4.72 -16.32
N PRO A 95 16.29 -4.04 -15.72
CA PRO A 95 17.62 -4.64 -15.61
C PRO A 95 17.75 -5.71 -14.51
N GLN A 96 16.85 -5.72 -13.51
CA GLN A 96 17.10 -6.46 -12.27
C GLN A 96 16.75 -7.95 -12.28
N TRP A 97 15.98 -8.40 -13.27
CA TRP A 97 15.56 -9.80 -13.38
C TRP A 97 16.73 -10.76 -13.65
N LYS A 98 17.83 -10.26 -14.24
CA LYS A 98 18.99 -11.07 -14.64
C LYS A 98 19.99 -11.33 -13.50
N ALA A 99 19.81 -10.70 -12.34
CA ALA A 99 20.61 -10.96 -11.12
C ALA A 99 19.82 -11.80 -10.09
N TYR A 100 18.51 -12.00 -10.34
CA TYR A 100 17.61 -12.75 -9.46
C TYR A 100 17.65 -14.25 -9.77
N ASP A 101 17.94 -14.63 -11.01
CA ASP A 101 17.96 -16.02 -11.49
C ASP A 101 19.17 -16.81 -10.94
N ASP A 102 20.20 -16.09 -10.50
CA ASP A 102 21.52 -16.57 -10.12
C ASP A 102 21.62 -16.93 -8.63
N VAL A 103 20.78 -16.31 -7.79
CA VAL A 103 20.80 -16.44 -6.32
C VAL A 103 20.05 -17.69 -5.82
N PHE A 104 19.06 -18.19 -6.57
CA PHE A 104 18.17 -19.28 -6.11
C PHE A 104 18.53 -20.69 -6.62
N ARG A 105 19.82 -21.02 -6.75
CA ARG A 105 20.24 -22.43 -6.89
C ARG A 105 20.17 -23.14 -5.53
N GLY A 106 19.00 -23.64 -5.13
CA GLY A 106 19.01 -24.64 -4.04
C GLY A 106 17.69 -25.09 -3.39
N ARG A 107 16.60 -24.34 -3.45
CA ARG A 107 15.23 -24.77 -3.08
C ARG A 107 14.29 -23.57 -3.26
N THR A 108 13.48 -23.56 -4.31
CA THR A 108 12.38 -22.60 -4.40
C THR A 108 11.31 -23.03 -3.39
N ASN A 109 10.92 -22.14 -2.48
CA ASN A 109 9.66 -22.28 -1.75
C ASN A 109 8.52 -22.13 -2.76
N ALA A 110 8.23 -23.21 -3.49
CA ALA A 110 7.32 -23.25 -4.63
C ALA A 110 5.88 -22.84 -4.29
N ALA A 111 5.52 -22.79 -2.99
CA ALA A 111 4.21 -22.37 -2.52
C ALA A 111 4.11 -20.87 -2.20
N GLU A 112 5.20 -20.22 -1.80
CA GLU A 112 5.17 -18.84 -1.26
C GLU A 112 5.33 -17.79 -2.35
N ILE A 113 6.18 -18.05 -3.34
CA ILE A 113 6.43 -17.13 -4.46
C ILE A 113 5.15 -16.87 -5.28
N PRO A 114 4.33 -17.88 -5.66
CA PRO A 114 3.07 -17.64 -6.36
C PRO A 114 2.11 -16.78 -5.54
N LEU A 115 2.07 -16.96 -4.23
CA LEU A 115 1.18 -16.23 -3.32
C LEU A 115 1.51 -14.73 -3.29
N ILE A 116 2.80 -14.39 -3.26
CA ILE A 116 3.28 -13.01 -3.34
C ILE A 116 2.93 -12.38 -4.69
N LEU A 117 3.07 -13.14 -5.79
CA LEU A 117 2.71 -12.68 -7.13
C LEU A 117 1.20 -12.44 -7.28
N TYR A 118 0.36 -13.32 -6.73
CA TYR A 118 -1.09 -13.12 -6.67
C TYR A 118 -1.46 -11.86 -5.88
N LEU A 119 -0.80 -11.62 -4.74
CA LEU A 119 -1.02 -10.41 -3.95
C LEU A 119 -0.64 -9.15 -4.75
N PHE A 120 0.49 -9.16 -5.46
CA PHE A 120 0.94 -8.02 -6.28
C PHE A 120 0.01 -7.75 -7.47
N ALA A 121 -0.50 -8.80 -8.12
CA ALA A 121 -1.49 -8.68 -9.18
C ALA A 121 -2.81 -8.08 -8.66
N LEU A 122 -3.26 -8.53 -7.49
CA LEU A 122 -4.49 -8.02 -6.86
C LEU A 122 -4.36 -6.56 -6.42
N ILE A 123 -3.19 -6.19 -5.86
CA ILE A 123 -2.84 -4.80 -5.56
C ILE A 123 -2.92 -3.95 -6.84
N SER A 124 -2.22 -4.35 -7.90
CA SER A 124 -2.18 -3.62 -9.17
C SER A 124 -3.58 -3.43 -9.76
N MET A 125 -4.39 -4.49 -9.75
CA MET A 125 -5.77 -4.45 -10.25
C MET A 125 -6.66 -3.52 -9.42
N THR A 126 -6.54 -3.56 -8.09
CA THR A 126 -7.30 -2.67 -7.19
C THR A 126 -6.98 -1.21 -7.51
N TRP A 127 -5.69 -0.85 -7.56
CA TRP A 127 -5.26 0.52 -7.82
C TRP A 127 -5.53 0.99 -9.25
N LEU A 128 -5.57 0.09 -10.23
CA LEU A 128 -6.01 0.39 -11.59
C LEU A 128 -7.45 0.93 -11.57
N TRP A 129 -8.38 0.23 -10.92
CA TRP A 129 -9.77 0.67 -10.83
C TRP A 129 -9.92 1.94 -10.00
N GLY A 130 -9.15 2.08 -8.93
CA GLY A 130 -9.10 3.32 -8.13
C GLY A 130 -8.65 4.53 -8.96
N GLY A 131 -7.55 4.40 -9.70
CA GLY A 131 -7.05 5.46 -10.59
C GLY A 131 -7.99 5.77 -11.75
N LEU A 132 -8.58 4.75 -12.38
CA LEU A 132 -9.59 4.92 -13.42
C LEU A 132 -10.84 5.64 -12.89
N HIS A 133 -11.31 5.31 -11.68
CA HIS A 133 -12.43 6.02 -11.07
C HIS A 133 -12.09 7.49 -10.82
N MET A 134 -10.88 7.81 -10.35
CA MET A 134 -10.44 9.21 -10.18
C MET A 134 -10.42 9.98 -11.50
N ALA A 135 -10.06 9.32 -12.61
CA ALA A 135 -9.99 9.93 -13.93
C ALA A 135 -11.36 10.10 -14.62
N TYR A 136 -12.17 9.03 -14.64
CA TYR A 136 -13.40 8.95 -15.42
C TYR A 136 -14.68 9.14 -14.60
N ARG A 137 -14.61 9.05 -13.26
CA ARG A 137 -15.72 9.28 -12.31
C ARG A 137 -16.95 8.40 -12.52
N HIS A 138 -16.81 7.26 -13.20
CA HIS A 138 -17.91 6.31 -13.34
C HIS A 138 -18.12 5.50 -12.06
N PHE A 139 -19.37 5.42 -11.60
CA PHE A 139 -19.76 4.69 -10.39
C PHE A 139 -19.36 3.20 -10.43
N TRP A 140 -19.50 2.54 -11.58
CA TRP A 140 -19.13 1.13 -11.75
C TRP A 140 -17.65 0.86 -11.46
N MET A 141 -16.75 1.82 -11.74
CA MET A 141 -15.33 1.69 -11.44
C MET A 141 -15.07 1.73 -9.92
N LEU A 142 -15.84 2.54 -9.18
CA LEU A 142 -15.79 2.57 -7.72
C LEU A 142 -16.29 1.25 -7.12
N VAL A 143 -17.37 0.68 -7.67
CA VAL A 143 -17.87 -0.64 -7.24
C VAL A 143 -16.79 -1.71 -7.42
N LEU A 144 -16.12 -1.74 -8.57
CA LEU A 144 -15.00 -2.66 -8.82
C LEU A 144 -13.84 -2.42 -7.85
N PHE A 145 -13.44 -1.16 -7.63
CA PHE A 145 -12.42 -0.80 -6.66
C PHE A 145 -12.73 -1.35 -5.27
N VAL A 146 -13.96 -1.19 -4.77
CA VAL A 146 -14.39 -1.67 -3.45
C VAL A 146 -14.38 -3.20 -3.38
N ILE A 147 -14.83 -3.90 -4.44
CA ILE A 147 -14.79 -5.37 -4.51
C ILE A 147 -13.34 -5.86 -4.43
N PHE A 148 -12.46 -5.34 -5.30
CA PHE A 148 -11.06 -5.77 -5.33
C PHE A 148 -10.31 -5.39 -4.05
N ASN A 149 -10.60 -4.23 -3.45
CA ASN A 149 -10.05 -3.81 -2.16
C ASN A 149 -10.48 -4.75 -1.01
N SER A 150 -11.75 -5.18 -1.01
CA SER A 150 -12.26 -6.16 -0.03
C SER A 150 -11.58 -7.52 -0.18
N LEU A 151 -11.42 -7.99 -1.43
CA LEU A 151 -10.67 -9.22 -1.73
C LEU A 151 -9.20 -9.11 -1.32
N GLN A 152 -8.57 -7.94 -1.53
CA GLN A 152 -7.19 -7.68 -1.15
C GLN A 152 -6.98 -7.89 0.36
N VAL A 153 -7.91 -7.40 1.19
CA VAL A 153 -7.86 -7.59 2.65
C VAL A 153 -8.01 -9.06 3.02
N LEU A 154 -8.99 -9.76 2.43
CA LEU A 154 -9.24 -11.19 2.70
C LEU A 154 -8.04 -12.07 2.33
N VAL A 155 -7.45 -11.85 1.16
CA VAL A 155 -6.27 -12.57 0.71
C VAL A 155 -5.09 -12.27 1.64
N SER A 156 -4.84 -10.99 1.94
CA SER A 156 -3.73 -10.60 2.84
C SER A 156 -3.83 -11.27 4.21
N ALA A 157 -5.02 -11.27 4.83
CA ALA A 157 -5.24 -11.93 6.11
C ALA A 157 -5.00 -13.45 6.03
N SER A 158 -5.49 -14.09 4.96
CA SER A 158 -5.29 -15.52 4.72
C SER A 158 -3.81 -15.88 4.57
N VAL A 159 -3.05 -15.08 3.81
CA VAL A 159 -1.59 -15.24 3.66
C VAL A 159 -0.90 -15.15 5.01
N ILE A 160 -1.15 -14.09 5.78
CA ILE A 160 -0.50 -13.86 7.08
C ILE A 160 -0.83 -15.00 8.05
N MET A 161 -2.08 -15.46 8.11
CA MET A 161 -2.46 -16.57 8.99
C MET A 161 -1.77 -17.89 8.59
N ASN A 162 -1.64 -18.16 7.29
CA ASN A 162 -0.97 -19.36 6.81
C ASN A 162 0.53 -19.34 7.14
N LEU A 163 1.19 -18.20 6.94
CA LEU A 163 2.59 -17.99 7.32
C LEU A 163 2.77 -18.10 8.85
N ALA A 164 1.89 -17.49 9.65
CA ALA A 164 1.95 -17.59 11.11
C ALA A 164 1.72 -19.02 11.63
N LYS A 165 0.94 -19.84 10.92
CA LYS A 165 0.77 -21.27 11.22
C LYS A 165 1.97 -22.11 10.78
N ALA A 166 2.67 -21.73 9.71
CA ALA A 166 3.91 -22.38 9.27
C ALA A 166 5.03 -22.11 10.29
N ALA A 167 5.26 -20.83 10.64
CA ALA A 167 6.27 -20.43 11.63
C ALA A 167 6.06 -21.09 13.00
N ARG A 168 4.80 -21.24 13.44
CA ARG A 168 4.49 -21.94 14.70
C ARG A 168 4.77 -23.44 14.68
N ARG A 169 4.79 -24.09 13.50
CA ARG A 169 5.11 -25.52 13.38
C ARG A 169 6.61 -25.79 13.38
N GLU A 170 7.42 -24.77 13.13
CA GLU A 170 8.88 -24.85 13.08
C GLU A 170 9.54 -24.38 14.40
N ALA A 171 8.76 -23.83 15.34
CA ALA A 171 9.23 -23.49 16.67
C ALA A 171 9.42 -24.76 17.52
N PRO A 172 10.59 -24.94 18.19
CA PRO A 172 10.89 -26.11 19.01
C PRO A 172 10.02 -26.24 20.26
#